data_AF-R8BSU8-F1
#
_entry.id   AF-R8BSU8-F1
#
_cell.length_a   1.000
_cell.length_b   1.000
_cell.length_c   1.000
_cell.angle_alpha   90.00
_cell.angle_beta   90.00
_cell.angle_gamma   90.00
#
_symmetry.space_group_name_H-M   'P 1'
#
loop_
_entity.id
_entity.type
_entity.pdbx_description
1 polymer ?
#
loop_
_entity_poly.entity_id
_entity_poly.type
_entity_poly.pdbx_seq_one_letter_code
_entity_poly.pdbx_strand_id
1 'polypeptide(L)'
;MATTSQYIQLAKALPPRLQRFFARYPPASIINPAASGELPQTAYQIEAPNPFLATKHPVTGKWHDPKFSLRRQAELVKLAREHGVEELLPYTPKKTEERIRHRVEHGLRVKGTGIGQQVKGHAHERHLVGKMEKRRQAMLNMPKLIREWKAKKIVKKMAEPTHYEVLGIPRSYLEDDRDLAPIIKTAYHRSLLRNHPDKAFNVQPGEPRVIGTAQNSTNFTIDQISEAYAVLSDVKRRADYDKALKTARNGQDQPGSAGSGSGFQTGIENVDLDDLQLDEAQNRWYRSCRCGNERGFSLGESDLEEAGDFGELIVGCQDCSLWLRVHFAVVVDEHSAAAQVPG
;
A
#
# COMPACT_ATOMS: atom_id res chain seq x y z
N MET A 1 -2.71 -38.22 -81.49
CA MET A 1 -1.31 -37.83 -81.23
C MET A 1 -1.09 -36.49 -81.91
N ALA A 2 -0.75 -35.44 -81.15
CA ALA A 2 -0.42 -34.17 -81.79
C ALA A 2 0.84 -34.35 -82.65
N THR A 3 0.87 -33.74 -83.83
CA THR A 3 2.01 -33.87 -84.74
C THR A 3 3.19 -33.04 -84.23
N THR A 4 4.42 -33.41 -84.59
CA THR A 4 5.63 -32.61 -84.27
C THR A 4 5.48 -31.15 -84.70
N SER A 5 4.82 -30.90 -85.83
CA SER A 5 4.47 -29.57 -86.33
C SER A 5 3.58 -28.78 -85.34
N GLN A 6 2.58 -29.43 -84.72
CA GLN A 6 1.70 -28.78 -83.74
C GLN A 6 2.47 -28.37 -82.48
N TYR A 7 3.39 -29.21 -81.98
CA TYR A 7 4.24 -28.84 -80.84
C TYR A 7 5.18 -27.67 -81.16
N ILE A 8 5.74 -27.64 -82.37
CA ILE A 8 6.56 -26.51 -82.83
C ILE A 8 5.71 -25.23 -82.91
N GLN A 9 4.48 -25.31 -83.39
CA GLN A 9 3.55 -24.17 -83.42
C GLN A 9 3.21 -23.68 -82.01
N LEU A 10 2.96 -24.58 -81.05
CA LEU A 10 2.72 -24.23 -79.65
C LEU A 10 3.94 -23.54 -79.02
N ALA A 11 5.15 -24.07 -79.26
CA ALA A 11 6.38 -23.43 -78.78
C ALA A 11 6.59 -22.03 -79.41
N LYS A 12 6.29 -21.88 -80.70
CA LYS A 12 6.32 -20.58 -81.40
C LYS A 12 5.23 -19.62 -80.95
N ALA A 13 4.12 -20.11 -80.39
CA ALA A 13 3.04 -19.29 -79.84
C ALA A 13 3.37 -18.74 -78.43
N LEU A 14 4.44 -19.20 -77.77
CA LEU A 14 4.87 -18.66 -76.48
C LEU A 14 5.24 -17.17 -76.58
N PRO A 15 5.05 -16.38 -75.51
CA PRO A 15 5.47 -14.99 -75.47
C PRO A 15 6.96 -14.81 -75.81
N PRO A 16 7.35 -13.75 -76.55
CA PRO A 16 8.73 -13.55 -76.98
C PRO A 16 9.71 -13.42 -75.81
N ARG A 17 9.24 -12.98 -74.63
CA ARG A 17 10.06 -12.94 -73.41
C ARG A 17 10.47 -14.33 -72.93
N LEU A 18 9.56 -15.30 -72.97
CA LEU A 18 9.84 -16.69 -72.59
C LEU A 18 10.69 -17.38 -73.65
N GLN A 19 10.40 -17.18 -74.94
CA GLN A 19 11.22 -17.72 -76.03
C GLN A 19 12.68 -17.25 -75.95
N ARG A 20 12.90 -15.95 -75.74
CA ARG A 20 14.26 -15.39 -75.54
C ARG A 20 14.93 -15.95 -74.30
N PHE A 21 14.17 -16.24 -73.23
CA PHE A 21 14.72 -16.85 -72.03
C PHE A 21 15.18 -18.28 -72.32
N PHE A 22 14.31 -19.14 -72.88
CA PHE A 22 14.65 -20.52 -73.20
C PHE A 22 15.72 -20.65 -74.28
N ALA A 23 15.83 -19.70 -75.21
CA ALA A 23 16.93 -19.65 -76.17
C ALA A 23 18.29 -19.39 -75.51
N ARG A 24 18.32 -18.62 -74.41
CA ARG A 24 19.55 -18.30 -73.66
C ARG A 24 19.86 -19.34 -72.57
N TYR A 25 18.83 -19.84 -71.92
CA TYR A 25 18.90 -20.78 -70.79
C TYR A 25 17.99 -21.99 -71.05
N PRO A 26 18.35 -22.87 -71.99
CA PRO A 26 17.57 -24.07 -72.26
C PRO A 26 17.71 -25.08 -71.09
N PRO A 27 16.61 -25.62 -70.54
CA PRO A 27 16.69 -26.66 -69.52
C PRO A 27 17.16 -28.00 -70.11
N ALA A 28 17.75 -28.85 -69.28
CA ALA A 28 18.19 -30.19 -69.69
C ALA A 28 17.07 -31.02 -70.34
N SER A 29 15.81 -30.83 -69.92
CA SER A 29 14.66 -31.58 -70.42
C SER A 29 14.35 -31.40 -71.91
N ILE A 30 14.82 -30.30 -72.53
CA ILE A 30 14.57 -30.01 -73.95
C ILE A 30 15.81 -30.22 -74.83
N ILE A 31 16.96 -30.48 -74.22
CA ILE A 31 18.24 -30.61 -74.91
C ILE A 31 18.52 -32.08 -75.16
N ASN A 32 18.87 -32.42 -76.39
CA ASN A 32 19.39 -33.75 -76.71
C ASN A 32 20.85 -33.83 -76.27
N PRO A 33 21.27 -34.91 -75.57
CA PRO A 33 22.66 -35.09 -75.17
C PRO A 33 23.57 -35.15 -76.40
N ALA A 34 24.77 -34.57 -76.30
CA ALA A 34 25.78 -34.70 -77.34
C ALA A 34 26.29 -36.15 -77.42
N ALA A 35 26.97 -36.51 -78.51
CA ALA A 35 27.57 -37.84 -78.66
C ALA A 35 28.58 -38.22 -77.54
N SER A 36 29.14 -37.21 -76.86
CA SER A 36 30.02 -37.36 -75.69
C SER A 36 29.27 -37.60 -74.37
N GLY A 37 27.92 -37.58 -74.36
CA GLY A 37 27.10 -37.70 -73.15
C GLY A 37 26.93 -36.40 -72.36
N GLU A 38 27.65 -35.33 -72.71
CA GLU A 38 27.51 -34.02 -72.09
C GLU A 38 26.36 -33.22 -72.70
N LEU A 39 25.66 -32.43 -71.88
CA LEU A 39 24.62 -31.53 -72.36
C LEU A 39 25.26 -30.26 -72.90
N PRO A 40 24.98 -29.86 -74.16
CA PRO A 40 25.51 -28.61 -74.71
C PRO A 40 25.01 -27.41 -73.89
N GLN A 41 25.94 -26.61 -73.38
CA GLN A 41 25.67 -25.41 -72.61
C GLN A 41 25.81 -24.16 -73.48
N THR A 42 24.95 -23.17 -73.25
CA THR A 42 25.08 -21.85 -73.89
C THR A 42 26.14 -21.01 -73.18
N ALA A 43 26.70 -20.00 -73.88
CA ALA A 43 27.62 -19.04 -73.26
C ALA A 43 27.03 -18.38 -71.99
N TYR A 44 25.72 -18.12 -72.00
CA TYR A 44 25.02 -17.54 -70.85
C TYR A 44 24.94 -18.49 -69.64
N GLN A 45 24.81 -19.80 -69.87
CA GLN A 45 24.82 -20.83 -68.81
C GLN A 45 26.22 -21.04 -68.22
N ILE A 46 27.25 -20.91 -69.05
CA ILE A 46 28.65 -20.99 -68.59
C ILE A 46 28.96 -19.82 -67.63
N GLU A 47 28.55 -18.59 -67.97
CA GLU A 47 28.73 -17.44 -67.08
C GLU A 47 27.93 -17.55 -65.79
N ALA A 48 26.69 -18.01 -65.88
CA ALA A 48 25.76 -18.08 -64.76
C ALA A 48 24.88 -19.33 -64.91
N PRO A 49 25.24 -20.46 -64.26
CA PRO A 49 24.50 -21.72 -64.38
C PRO A 49 23.01 -21.56 -64.04
N ASN A 50 22.69 -20.80 -62.98
CA ASN A 50 21.33 -20.37 -62.70
C ASN A 50 21.25 -18.83 -62.79
N PRO A 51 20.51 -18.27 -63.77
CA PRO A 51 20.43 -16.81 -63.95
C PRO A 51 19.60 -16.08 -62.88
N PHE A 52 18.95 -16.84 -62.00
CA PHE A 52 18.09 -16.32 -60.93
C PHE A 52 18.76 -16.24 -59.56
N LEU A 53 19.93 -16.86 -59.41
CA LEU A 53 20.71 -16.81 -58.18
C LEU A 53 21.91 -15.87 -58.34
N ALA A 54 22.34 -15.28 -57.23
CA ALA A 54 23.60 -14.57 -57.19
C ALA A 54 24.75 -15.56 -57.38
N THR A 55 25.76 -15.20 -58.17
CA THR A 55 26.93 -16.04 -58.41
C THR A 55 28.16 -15.36 -57.84
N LYS A 56 29.05 -16.14 -57.22
CA LYS A 56 30.32 -15.62 -56.72
C LYS A 56 31.37 -15.74 -57.83
N HIS A 57 31.99 -14.62 -58.19
CA HIS A 57 33.02 -14.63 -59.22
C HIS A 57 34.28 -15.37 -58.71
N PRO A 58 34.86 -16.31 -59.47
CA PRO A 58 35.93 -17.19 -58.98
C PRO A 58 37.23 -16.42 -58.68
N VAL A 59 37.62 -15.47 -59.53
CA VAL A 59 38.87 -14.69 -59.36
C VAL A 59 38.73 -13.60 -58.28
N THR A 60 37.73 -12.72 -58.40
CA THR A 60 37.57 -11.57 -57.49
C THR A 60 36.89 -11.91 -56.17
N GLY A 61 36.24 -13.08 -56.06
CA GLY A 61 35.51 -13.50 -54.87
C GLY A 61 34.25 -12.68 -54.55
N LYS A 62 33.89 -11.70 -55.39
CA LYS A 62 32.72 -10.84 -55.18
C LYS A 62 31.45 -11.54 -55.65
N TRP A 63 30.34 -11.29 -54.94
CA TRP A 63 29.02 -11.72 -55.39
C TRP A 63 28.51 -10.79 -56.47
N HIS A 64 28.09 -11.38 -57.59
CA HIS A 64 27.39 -10.69 -58.65
C HIS A 64 25.90 -10.88 -58.44
N ASP A 65 25.15 -9.81 -58.66
CA ASP A 65 23.70 -9.84 -58.63
C ASP A 65 23.15 -10.86 -59.65
N PRO A 66 21.99 -11.47 -59.37
CA PRO A 66 21.36 -12.37 -60.33
C PRO A 66 21.06 -11.62 -61.63
N LYS A 67 21.33 -12.26 -62.78
CA LYS A 67 21.10 -11.68 -64.11
C LYS A 67 19.64 -11.23 -64.31
N PHE A 68 18.70 -11.85 -63.59
CA PHE A 68 17.31 -11.40 -63.46
C PHE A 68 16.98 -11.09 -62.01
N SER A 69 16.55 -9.85 -61.74
CA SER A 69 16.07 -9.44 -60.41
C SER A 69 14.81 -10.21 -59.97
N LEU A 70 14.54 -10.25 -58.66
CA LEU A 70 13.37 -10.95 -58.10
C LEU A 70 12.02 -10.52 -58.72
N ARG A 71 11.90 -9.26 -59.18
CA ARG A 71 10.73 -8.78 -59.93
C ARG A 71 10.62 -9.48 -61.28
N ARG A 72 11.71 -9.50 -62.06
CA ARG A 72 11.75 -10.13 -63.38
C ARG A 72 11.59 -11.65 -63.29
N GLN A 73 12.12 -12.27 -62.23
CA GLN A 73 11.87 -13.68 -61.92
C GLN A 73 10.38 -13.95 -61.72
N ALA A 74 9.70 -13.14 -60.90
CA ALA A 74 8.27 -13.28 -60.68
C ALA A 74 7.43 -13.07 -61.95
N GLU A 75 7.80 -12.11 -62.80
CA GLU A 75 7.17 -11.92 -64.12
C GLU A 75 7.35 -13.13 -65.03
N LEU A 76 8.55 -13.70 -65.11
CA LEU A 76 8.81 -14.90 -65.92
C LEU A 76 8.06 -16.11 -65.37
N VAL A 77 8.05 -16.32 -64.06
CA VAL A 77 7.28 -17.40 -63.42
C VAL A 77 5.77 -17.21 -63.67
N LYS A 78 5.26 -15.98 -63.58
CA LYS A 78 3.85 -15.68 -63.87
C LYS A 78 3.50 -16.04 -65.33
N LEU A 79 4.29 -15.56 -66.28
CA LEU A 79 4.10 -15.89 -67.70
C LEU A 79 4.23 -17.40 -67.96
N ALA A 80 5.23 -18.04 -67.37
CA ALA A 80 5.45 -19.48 -67.53
C ALA A 80 4.29 -20.30 -66.97
N ARG A 81 3.69 -19.86 -65.84
CA ARG A 81 2.49 -20.48 -65.28
C ARG A 81 1.27 -20.35 -66.19
N GLU A 82 1.04 -19.15 -66.74
CA GLU A 82 -0.07 -18.88 -67.67
C GLU A 82 0.02 -19.75 -68.93
N HIS A 83 1.23 -20.11 -69.35
CA HIS A 83 1.50 -20.95 -70.52
C HIS A 83 1.88 -22.41 -70.19
N GLY A 84 1.79 -22.85 -68.93
CA GLY A 84 2.07 -24.23 -68.53
C GLY A 84 3.53 -24.71 -68.68
N VAL A 85 4.49 -23.79 -68.68
CA VAL A 85 5.94 -24.07 -68.83
C VAL A 85 6.76 -23.67 -67.60
N GLU A 86 6.13 -23.62 -66.42
CA GLU A 86 6.79 -23.22 -65.16
C GLU A 86 7.88 -24.21 -64.73
N GLU A 87 7.68 -25.50 -64.98
CA GLU A 87 8.63 -26.58 -64.65
C GLU A 87 9.96 -26.44 -65.38
N LEU A 88 9.93 -25.93 -66.62
CA LEU A 88 11.10 -25.72 -67.49
C LEU A 88 12.02 -24.59 -67.00
N LEU A 89 11.57 -23.73 -66.09
CA LEU A 89 12.41 -22.68 -65.52
C LEU A 89 13.42 -23.26 -64.52
N PRO A 90 14.62 -22.69 -64.36
CA PRO A 90 15.52 -23.07 -63.27
C PRO A 90 14.95 -22.69 -61.90
N TYR A 91 15.53 -23.24 -60.82
CA TYR A 91 15.09 -22.98 -59.45
C TYR A 91 15.00 -21.48 -59.15
N THR A 92 13.87 -21.04 -58.57
CA THR A 92 13.69 -19.71 -57.99
C THR A 92 12.86 -19.77 -56.72
N PRO A 93 13.07 -18.84 -55.77
CA PRO A 93 12.17 -18.68 -54.63
C PRO A 93 10.78 -18.15 -55.02
N LYS A 94 10.56 -17.80 -56.30
CA LYS A 94 9.29 -17.28 -56.82
C LYS A 94 8.43 -18.36 -57.47
N LYS A 95 8.97 -19.55 -57.75
CA LYS A 95 8.21 -20.72 -58.24
C LYS A 95 7.07 -21.08 -57.29
N THR A 96 5.95 -21.53 -57.86
CA THR A 96 4.72 -21.90 -57.16
C THR A 96 4.97 -23.06 -56.20
N GLU A 97 5.56 -24.14 -56.72
CA GLU A 97 5.87 -25.34 -55.94
C GLU A 97 6.81 -25.03 -54.77
N GLU A 98 7.88 -24.27 -55.01
CA GLU A 98 8.84 -23.91 -53.97
C GLU A 98 8.21 -23.03 -52.89
N ARG A 99 7.34 -22.08 -53.27
CA ARG A 99 6.60 -21.25 -52.30
C ARG A 99 5.63 -22.07 -51.46
N ILE A 100 4.97 -23.07 -52.05
CA ILE A 100 4.06 -23.96 -51.35
C ILE A 100 4.85 -24.89 -50.44
N ARG A 101 5.90 -25.56 -50.94
CA ARG A 101 6.79 -26.43 -50.19
C ARG A 101 7.35 -25.72 -48.97
N HIS A 102 7.95 -24.54 -49.17
CA HIS A 102 8.49 -23.74 -48.06
C HIS A 102 7.40 -23.34 -47.05
N ARG A 103 6.18 -23.02 -47.50
CA ARG A 103 5.07 -22.68 -46.59
C ARG A 103 4.57 -23.89 -45.80
N VAL A 104 4.50 -25.07 -46.42
CA VAL A 104 4.06 -26.30 -45.76
C VAL A 104 5.10 -26.76 -44.74
N GLU A 105 6.37 -26.76 -45.12
CA GLU A 105 7.48 -27.18 -44.27
C GLU A 105 7.69 -26.26 -43.07
N HIS A 106 7.70 -24.94 -43.30
CA HIS A 106 8.07 -23.97 -42.27
C HIS A 106 6.87 -23.30 -41.59
N GLY A 107 5.68 -23.37 -42.19
CA GLY A 107 4.48 -22.70 -41.69
C GLY A 107 4.56 -21.18 -41.61
N LEU A 108 3.66 -20.58 -40.82
CA LEU A 108 3.70 -19.14 -40.51
C LEU A 108 4.75 -18.88 -39.42
N ARG A 109 5.67 -17.96 -39.66
CA ARG A 109 6.79 -17.66 -38.75
C ARG A 109 6.84 -16.20 -38.29
N VAL A 110 5.73 -15.47 -38.41
CA VAL A 110 5.63 -14.08 -37.95
C VAL A 110 5.66 -14.03 -36.43
N LYS A 111 6.31 -13.03 -35.84
CA LYS A 111 6.37 -12.89 -34.37
C LYS A 111 4.96 -12.73 -33.79
N GLY A 112 4.64 -13.50 -32.76
CA GLY A 112 3.34 -13.48 -32.09
C GLY A 112 2.38 -14.58 -32.57
N THR A 113 2.09 -14.64 -33.87
CA THR A 113 1.13 -15.58 -34.46
C THR A 113 1.77 -16.77 -35.19
N GLY A 114 3.09 -16.77 -35.33
CA GLY A 114 3.82 -17.88 -35.93
C GLY A 114 3.78 -19.15 -35.08
N ILE A 115 4.02 -20.29 -35.72
CA ILE A 115 4.07 -21.59 -35.05
C ILE A 115 5.13 -21.54 -33.95
N GLY A 116 4.73 -21.93 -32.73
CA GLY A 116 5.60 -21.89 -31.55
C GLY A 116 5.86 -20.50 -30.97
N GLN A 117 5.20 -19.44 -31.47
CA GLN A 117 5.26 -18.10 -30.89
C GLN A 117 4.02 -17.81 -30.05
N GLN A 118 4.17 -16.90 -29.08
CA GLN A 118 3.07 -16.38 -28.27
C GLN A 118 2.93 -14.88 -28.45
N VAL A 119 1.68 -14.41 -28.40
CA VAL A 119 1.34 -12.99 -28.47
C VAL A 119 1.69 -12.33 -27.13
N LYS A 120 2.33 -11.16 -27.19
CA LYS A 120 2.76 -10.40 -25.99
C LYS A 120 1.59 -9.89 -25.13
N GLY A 121 0.40 -9.75 -25.71
CA GLY A 121 -0.75 -9.07 -25.10
C GLY A 121 -0.55 -7.56 -25.02
N HIS A 122 -1.63 -6.79 -24.82
CA HIS A 122 -1.55 -5.35 -24.60
C HIS A 122 -1.04 -5.03 -23.18
N ALA A 123 -0.57 -3.80 -22.96
CA ALA A 123 -0.08 -3.40 -21.63
C ALA A 123 -1.16 -3.53 -20.54
N HIS A 124 -2.41 -3.18 -20.86
CA HIS A 124 -3.51 -3.27 -19.89
C HIS A 124 -3.89 -4.72 -19.56
N GLU A 125 -3.84 -5.64 -20.54
CA GLU A 125 -4.09 -7.08 -20.33
C GLU A 125 -3.04 -7.67 -19.39
N ARG A 126 -1.75 -7.40 -19.68
CA ARG A 126 -0.64 -7.88 -18.85
C ARG A 126 -0.69 -7.36 -17.40
N HIS A 127 -1.17 -6.13 -17.19
CA HIS A 127 -1.19 -5.50 -15.87
C HIS A 127 -2.55 -5.66 -15.17
N LEU A 128 -3.56 -6.25 -15.81
CA LEU A 128 -4.92 -6.34 -15.29
C LEU A 128 -4.95 -7.07 -13.95
N VAL A 129 -4.33 -8.24 -13.89
CA VAL A 129 -4.29 -9.08 -12.68
C VAL A 129 -3.63 -8.33 -11.53
N GLY A 130 -2.46 -7.74 -11.77
CA GLY A 130 -1.75 -6.94 -10.75
C GLY A 130 -2.53 -5.71 -10.30
N LYS A 131 -3.27 -5.05 -11.21
CA LYS A 131 -4.13 -3.91 -10.87
C LYS A 131 -5.33 -4.34 -10.02
N MET A 132 -5.93 -5.49 -10.32
CA MET A 132 -7.07 -6.02 -9.54
C MET A 132 -6.65 -6.45 -8.14
N GLU A 133 -5.50 -7.08 -7.98
CA GLU A 133 -5.00 -7.48 -6.65
C GLU A 133 -4.69 -6.26 -5.78
N LYS A 134 -4.09 -5.20 -6.33
CA LYS A 134 -3.89 -3.94 -5.61
C LYS A 134 -5.20 -3.32 -5.13
N ARG A 135 -6.24 -3.35 -5.98
CA ARG A 135 -7.58 -2.88 -5.60
C ARG A 135 -8.17 -3.73 -4.48
N ARG A 136 -8.04 -5.05 -4.56
CA ARG A 136 -8.50 -5.99 -3.53
C ARG A 136 -7.84 -5.71 -2.18
N GLN A 137 -6.52 -5.57 -2.16
CA GLN A 137 -5.76 -5.27 -0.93
C GLN A 137 -6.12 -3.90 -0.35
N ALA A 138 -6.31 -2.88 -1.19
CA ALA A 138 -6.74 -1.56 -0.74
C ALA A 138 -8.11 -1.62 -0.06
N MET A 139 -9.06 -2.39 -0.62
CA MET A 139 -10.39 -2.58 -0.02
C MET A 139 -10.32 -3.31 1.31
N LEU A 140 -9.49 -4.35 1.44
CA LEU A 140 -9.28 -5.06 2.70
C LEU A 140 -8.67 -4.17 3.79
N ASN A 141 -7.74 -3.27 3.43
CA ASN A 141 -7.09 -2.36 4.37
C ASN A 141 -7.91 -1.09 4.67
N MET A 142 -8.95 -0.79 3.88
CA MET A 142 -9.74 0.44 4.01
C MET A 142 -10.39 0.61 5.40
N PRO A 143 -11.00 -0.41 6.02
CA PRO A 143 -11.60 -0.24 7.35
C PRO A 143 -10.58 0.09 8.45
N LYS A 144 -9.36 -0.45 8.37
CA LYS A 144 -8.28 -0.12 9.31
C LYS A 144 -7.84 1.33 9.15
N LEU A 145 -7.62 1.76 7.90
CA LEU A 145 -7.22 3.13 7.59
C LEU A 145 -8.27 4.16 8.05
N ILE A 146 -9.56 3.87 7.87
CA ILE A 146 -10.65 4.75 8.32
C ILE A 146 -10.62 4.90 9.85
N ARG A 147 -10.39 3.83 10.60
CA ARG A 147 -10.29 3.87 12.07
C ARG A 147 -9.12 4.74 12.51
N GLU A 148 -7.94 4.53 11.95
CA GLU A 148 -6.74 5.33 12.27
C GLU A 148 -6.93 6.81 11.93
N TRP A 149 -7.54 7.11 10.77
CA TRP A 149 -7.82 8.49 10.37
C TRP A 149 -8.84 9.16 11.30
N LYS A 150 -9.92 8.46 11.67
CA LYS A 150 -10.90 8.97 12.65
C LYS A 150 -10.27 9.17 14.02
N ALA A 151 -9.45 8.24 14.50
CA ALA A 151 -8.74 8.35 15.77
C ALA A 151 -7.81 9.58 15.77
N LYS A 152 -6.99 9.76 14.73
CA LYS A 152 -6.14 10.96 14.58
C LYS A 152 -6.97 12.25 14.57
N LYS A 153 -8.12 12.25 13.90
CA LYS A 153 -9.04 13.40 13.87
C LYS A 153 -9.60 13.71 15.26
N ILE A 154 -9.95 12.68 16.04
CA ILE A 154 -10.43 12.84 17.42
C ILE A 154 -9.31 13.36 18.31
N VAL A 155 -8.11 12.75 18.28
CA VAL A 155 -6.95 13.21 19.07
C VAL A 155 -6.60 14.65 18.75
N LYS A 156 -6.59 15.04 17.46
CA LYS A 156 -6.38 16.44 17.06
C LYS A 156 -7.44 17.37 17.66
N LYS A 157 -8.72 16.98 17.62
CA LYS A 157 -9.82 17.76 18.18
C LYS A 157 -9.77 17.83 19.72
N MET A 158 -9.24 16.81 20.40
CA MET A 158 -9.04 16.80 21.85
C MET A 158 -7.82 17.61 22.30
N ALA A 159 -6.80 17.72 21.44
CA ALA A 159 -5.59 18.51 21.67
C ALA A 159 -5.77 20.00 21.36
N GLU A 160 -6.88 20.40 20.74
CA GLU A 160 -7.23 21.80 20.58
C GLU A 160 -7.63 22.39 21.95
N PRO A 161 -6.98 23.47 22.39
CA PRO A 161 -7.20 24.04 23.72
C PRO A 161 -8.65 24.49 23.85
N THR A 162 -9.29 24.09 24.95
CA THR A 162 -10.68 24.50 25.20
C THR A 162 -10.75 26.00 25.41
N HIS A 163 -11.89 26.64 25.13
CA HIS A 163 -12.04 28.09 25.35
C HIS A 163 -11.84 28.47 26.83
N TYR A 164 -12.13 27.54 27.75
CA TYR A 164 -11.85 27.68 29.18
C TYR A 164 -10.34 27.70 29.48
N GLU A 165 -9.57 26.85 28.79
CA GLU A 165 -8.11 26.77 28.91
C GLU A 165 -7.44 28.01 28.29
N VAL A 166 -7.94 28.51 27.15
CA VAL A 166 -7.46 29.74 26.49
C VAL A 166 -7.60 30.97 27.40
N LEU A 167 -8.69 31.08 28.17
CA LEU A 167 -8.87 32.16 29.13
C LEU A 167 -8.30 31.85 30.53
N GLY A 168 -7.84 30.62 30.78
CA GLY A 168 -7.27 30.20 32.07
C GLY A 168 -8.28 30.16 33.21
N ILE A 169 -9.56 29.88 32.92
CA ILE A 169 -10.64 29.80 33.91
C ILE A 169 -10.99 28.33 34.15
N PRO A 170 -10.91 27.80 35.38
CA PRO A 170 -11.33 26.42 35.65
C PRO A 170 -12.85 26.32 35.55
N ARG A 171 -13.34 25.24 34.92
CA ARG A 171 -14.77 25.02 34.66
C ARG A 171 -15.63 25.03 35.93
N SER A 172 -15.06 24.67 37.07
CA SER A 172 -15.70 24.63 38.39
C SER A 172 -16.03 26.01 38.98
N TYR A 173 -15.29 27.07 38.61
CA TYR A 173 -15.52 28.42 39.15
C TYR A 173 -16.72 29.12 38.52
N LEU A 174 -17.41 28.47 37.58
CA LEU A 174 -18.48 29.08 36.80
C LEU A 174 -19.85 28.44 37.06
N GLU A 175 -20.01 27.71 38.16
CA GLU A 175 -21.26 27.09 38.61
C GLU A 175 -22.16 28.06 39.38
N ASP A 176 -21.60 29.13 39.96
CA ASP A 176 -22.35 30.22 40.59
C ASP A 176 -22.64 31.34 39.58
N ASP A 177 -23.90 31.45 39.16
CA ASP A 177 -24.34 32.26 38.02
C ASP A 177 -24.28 33.79 38.26
N ARG A 178 -24.08 34.23 39.52
CA ARG A 178 -24.34 35.62 39.93
C ARG A 178 -23.25 36.64 39.61
N ASP A 179 -22.02 36.22 39.31
CA ASP A 179 -20.87 37.14 39.07
C ASP A 179 -19.93 36.72 37.91
N LEU A 180 -20.45 36.00 36.91
CA LEU A 180 -19.65 35.40 35.83
C LEU A 180 -19.04 36.42 34.83
N ALA A 181 -19.83 37.42 34.43
CA ALA A 181 -19.42 38.41 33.42
C ALA A 181 -18.16 39.22 33.81
N PRO A 182 -18.02 39.75 35.05
CA PRO A 182 -16.79 40.45 35.44
C PRO A 182 -15.58 39.50 35.54
N ILE A 183 -15.78 38.24 35.93
CA ILE A 183 -14.71 37.23 36.01
C ILE A 183 -14.18 36.91 34.60
N ILE A 184 -15.07 36.71 33.62
CA ILE A 184 -14.69 36.43 32.23
C ILE A 184 -13.98 37.64 31.60
N LYS A 185 -14.44 38.86 31.89
CA LYS A 185 -13.82 40.10 31.39
C LYS A 185 -12.44 40.35 31.98
N THR A 186 -12.25 40.10 33.28
CA THR A 186 -10.94 40.22 33.94
C THR A 186 -9.97 39.13 33.48
N ALA A 187 -10.44 37.90 33.28
CA ALA A 187 -9.67 36.81 32.69
C ALA A 187 -9.25 37.12 31.25
N TYR A 188 -10.15 37.65 30.42
CA TYR A 188 -9.83 38.13 29.06
C TYR A 188 -8.74 39.20 29.07
N HIS A 189 -8.86 40.21 29.93
CA HIS A 189 -7.85 41.27 30.04
C HIS A 189 -6.49 40.72 30.51
N ARG A 190 -6.50 39.80 31.50
CA ARG A 190 -5.29 39.11 31.99
C ARG A 190 -4.65 38.26 30.90
N SER A 191 -5.44 37.53 30.10
CA SER A 191 -4.95 36.66 29.03
C SER A 191 -4.40 37.46 27.85
N LEU A 192 -5.01 38.59 27.49
CA LEU A 192 -4.44 39.52 26.51
C LEU A 192 -3.13 40.11 27.00
N LEU A 193 -3.04 40.56 28.25
CA LEU A 193 -1.80 41.13 28.80
C LEU A 193 -0.67 40.11 28.95
N ARG A 194 -0.98 38.82 29.10
CA ARG A 194 -0.01 37.72 29.15
C ARG A 194 0.46 37.31 27.76
N ASN A 195 -0.44 37.28 26.79
CA ASN A 195 -0.16 36.85 25.42
C ASN A 195 0.07 38.02 24.45
N HIS A 196 0.21 39.24 24.97
CA HIS A 196 0.48 40.43 24.15
C HIS A 196 1.85 40.29 23.47
N PRO A 197 1.97 40.53 22.16
CA PRO A 197 3.22 40.34 21.42
C PRO A 197 4.36 41.21 21.96
N ASP A 198 4.04 42.36 22.57
CA ASP A 198 5.03 43.29 23.15
C ASP A 198 5.73 42.73 24.42
N LYS A 199 5.13 41.75 25.13
CA LYS A 199 5.80 41.05 26.25
C LYS A 199 6.58 39.81 25.81
N ALA A 200 6.26 39.23 24.65
CA ALA A 200 7.02 38.13 24.08
C ALA A 200 8.43 38.58 23.61
N PHE A 201 8.60 39.88 23.34
CA PHE A 201 9.89 40.49 22.96
C PHE A 201 10.75 40.94 24.14
N ASN A 202 10.26 40.95 25.39
CA ASN A 202 11.03 41.42 26.54
C ASN A 202 11.52 40.26 27.43
N VAL A 203 12.17 39.27 26.80
CA VAL A 203 13.06 38.34 27.50
C VAL A 203 14.49 38.86 27.30
N GLN A 204 14.93 39.78 28.16
CA GLN A 204 16.34 40.13 28.26
C GLN A 204 17.12 38.97 28.92
N PRO A 205 18.26 38.55 28.36
CA PRO A 205 19.08 37.48 28.93
C PRO A 205 19.89 38.03 30.10
N GLY A 206 19.42 37.87 31.36
CA GLY A 206 20.24 38.40 32.46
C GLY A 206 19.83 38.24 33.93
N GLU A 207 18.67 37.67 34.31
CA GLU A 207 18.36 37.51 35.74
C GLU A 207 17.98 36.07 36.15
N PRO A 208 18.43 35.59 37.33
CA PRO A 208 18.20 34.22 37.77
C PRO A 208 16.74 34.02 38.19
N ARG A 209 16.06 33.10 37.50
CA ARG A 209 14.73 32.64 37.86
C ARG A 209 14.76 31.94 39.22
N VAL A 210 14.07 32.50 40.20
CA VAL A 210 13.60 31.75 41.38
C VAL A 210 12.71 30.62 40.87
N ILE A 211 13.06 29.39 41.27
CA ILE A 211 12.33 28.16 40.94
C ILE A 211 11.00 28.20 41.72
N GLY A 212 10.00 28.83 41.14
CA GLY A 212 8.60 28.75 41.53
C GLY A 212 7.80 28.12 40.39
N THR A 213 7.44 26.85 40.57
CA THR A 213 6.39 26.09 39.85
C THR A 213 6.15 26.48 38.39
N ALA A 214 6.75 25.72 37.47
CA ALA A 214 6.43 25.75 36.05
C ALA A 214 4.97 25.34 35.80
N GLN A 215 4.05 26.31 35.78
CA GLN A 215 2.74 26.12 35.16
C GLN A 215 2.87 26.44 33.66
N ASN A 216 2.41 25.49 32.83
CA ASN A 216 2.38 25.51 31.37
C ASN A 216 2.25 26.91 30.75
N SER A 217 3.30 27.41 30.10
CA SER A 217 3.23 28.62 29.28
C SER A 217 2.68 28.29 27.89
N THR A 218 1.37 28.09 27.78
CA THR A 218 0.67 27.98 26.48
C THR A 218 0.41 29.40 25.96
N ASN A 219 1.24 29.86 25.03
CA ASN A 219 1.01 31.16 24.39
C ASN A 219 -0.15 31.03 23.39
N PHE A 220 -1.27 31.71 23.64
CA PHE A 220 -2.45 31.70 22.77
C PHE A 220 -2.46 32.92 21.85
N THR A 221 -2.99 32.80 20.63
CA THR A 221 -3.09 33.94 19.72
C THR A 221 -4.19 34.91 20.16
N ILE A 222 -4.07 36.18 19.80
CA ILE A 222 -5.09 37.21 20.12
C ILE A 222 -6.46 36.80 19.56
N ASP A 223 -6.49 36.24 18.35
CA ASP A 223 -7.71 35.75 17.72
C ASP A 223 -8.40 34.65 18.54
N GLN A 224 -7.64 33.66 19.03
CA GLN A 224 -8.15 32.57 19.89
C GLN A 224 -8.73 33.10 21.21
N ILE A 225 -8.06 34.10 21.81
CA ILE A 225 -8.50 34.73 23.06
C ILE A 225 -9.78 35.53 22.84
N SER A 226 -9.90 36.22 21.71
CA SER A 226 -11.09 36.99 21.34
C SER A 226 -12.29 36.09 21.06
N GLU A 227 -12.08 34.96 20.37
CA GLU A 227 -13.11 33.97 20.09
C GLU A 227 -13.58 33.29 21.38
N ALA A 228 -12.66 32.89 22.26
CA ALA A 228 -12.98 32.30 23.54
C ALA A 228 -13.83 33.25 24.41
N TYR A 229 -13.50 34.55 24.44
CA TYR A 229 -14.30 35.56 25.14
C TYR A 229 -15.69 35.76 24.51
N ALA A 230 -15.79 35.80 23.18
CA ALA A 230 -17.07 35.97 22.49
C ALA A 230 -18.03 34.79 22.71
N VAL A 231 -17.49 33.57 22.88
CA VAL A 231 -18.31 32.37 23.15
C VAL A 231 -18.67 32.26 24.63
N LEU A 232 -17.74 32.59 25.54
CA LEU A 232 -17.95 32.44 26.98
C LEU A 232 -18.74 33.60 27.62
N SER A 233 -18.70 34.79 27.03
CA SER A 233 -19.44 35.96 27.55
C SER A 233 -20.96 35.87 27.35
N ASP A 234 -21.43 35.17 26.31
CA ASP A 234 -22.85 34.95 26.02
C ASP A 234 -23.38 33.66 26.69
N VAL A 235 -24.36 33.79 27.59
CA VAL A 235 -24.95 32.65 28.34
C VAL A 235 -25.47 31.54 27.42
N LYS A 236 -26.14 31.89 26.32
CA LYS A 236 -26.67 30.91 25.34
C LYS A 236 -25.55 30.19 24.59
N ARG A 237 -24.56 30.95 24.06
CA ARG A 237 -23.45 30.39 23.28
C ARG A 237 -22.54 29.52 24.15
N ARG A 238 -22.34 29.91 25.41
CA ARG A 238 -21.64 29.11 26.41
C ARG A 238 -22.38 27.80 26.70
N ALA A 239 -23.70 27.85 26.93
CA ALA A 239 -24.48 26.64 27.18
C ALA A 239 -24.44 25.66 25.99
N ASP A 240 -24.50 26.15 24.76
CA ASP A 240 -24.37 25.34 23.56
C ASP A 240 -22.95 24.76 23.41
N TYR A 241 -21.92 25.56 23.73
CA TYR A 241 -20.53 25.11 23.78
C TYR A 241 -20.30 24.03 24.86
N ASP A 242 -20.88 24.20 26.05
CA ASP A 242 -20.81 23.24 27.14
C ASP A 242 -21.50 21.91 26.81
N LYS A 243 -22.66 21.97 26.14
CA LYS A 243 -23.35 20.79 25.59
C LYS A 243 -22.49 20.12 24.52
N ALA A 244 -21.83 20.88 23.64
CA ALA A 244 -20.94 20.34 22.62
C ALA A 244 -19.71 19.65 23.24
N LEU A 245 -19.11 20.21 24.29
CA LEU A 245 -18.01 19.58 25.03
C LEU A 245 -18.44 18.30 25.77
N LYS A 246 -19.63 18.31 26.39
CA LYS A 246 -20.19 17.11 27.06
C LYS A 246 -20.50 16.01 26.05
N THR A 247 -21.05 16.36 24.88
CA THR A 247 -21.32 15.40 23.79
C THR A 247 -20.02 14.87 23.18
N ALA A 248 -18.99 15.72 23.05
CA ALA A 248 -17.68 15.30 22.58
C ALA A 248 -16.98 14.34 23.56
N ARG A 249 -17.23 14.48 24.87
CA ARG A 249 -16.79 13.53 25.91
C ARG A 249 -17.62 12.25 25.93
N ASN A 250 -18.94 12.34 25.90
CA ASN A 250 -19.84 11.17 26.01
C ASN A 250 -19.94 10.35 24.72
N GLY A 251 -19.65 10.93 23.55
CA GLY A 251 -19.53 10.18 22.29
C GLY A 251 -18.35 9.20 22.24
N GLN A 252 -17.58 9.07 23.32
CA GLN A 252 -16.50 8.10 23.51
C GLN A 252 -16.99 6.75 24.07
N ASP A 253 -18.22 6.65 24.59
CA ASP A 253 -18.76 5.36 25.03
C ASP A 253 -19.40 4.63 23.86
N GLN A 254 -18.56 3.85 23.16
CA GLN A 254 -19.05 2.84 22.23
C GLN A 254 -19.68 1.70 23.05
N PRO A 255 -20.94 1.31 22.80
CA PRO A 255 -21.59 0.22 23.51
C PRO A 255 -20.96 -1.10 23.04
N GLY A 256 -20.02 -1.64 23.81
CA GLY A 256 -19.34 -2.87 23.44
C GLY A 256 -18.26 -3.39 24.40
N SER A 257 -17.99 -2.74 25.53
CA SER A 257 -17.03 -3.25 26.52
C SER A 257 -17.63 -3.20 27.91
N ALA A 258 -18.39 -4.24 28.27
CA ALA A 258 -18.73 -4.53 29.65
C ALA A 258 -17.45 -4.99 30.36
N GLY A 259 -16.79 -4.08 31.06
CA GLY A 259 -15.56 -4.38 31.77
C GLY A 259 -14.92 -3.14 32.37
N SER A 260 -15.33 -2.84 33.60
CA SER A 260 -14.61 -2.05 34.62
C SER A 260 -14.27 -0.59 34.29
N GLY A 261 -14.93 0.32 35.00
CA GLY A 261 -14.56 1.72 35.05
C GLY A 261 -13.12 1.91 35.56
N SER A 262 -12.32 2.62 34.77
CA SER A 262 -11.11 3.28 35.26
C SER A 262 -11.10 4.69 34.66
N GLY A 263 -11.88 5.57 35.31
CA GLY A 263 -11.72 7.00 35.18
C GLY A 263 -10.62 7.43 36.16
N PHE A 264 -9.55 8.04 35.63
CA PHE A 264 -8.55 8.78 36.40
C PHE A 264 -7.84 7.98 37.52
N GLN A 265 -6.88 7.14 37.11
CA GLN A 265 -6.04 6.35 38.00
C GLN A 265 -4.97 7.22 38.70
N THR A 266 -5.34 7.88 39.79
CA THR A 266 -4.40 8.41 40.78
C THR A 266 -3.96 7.29 41.74
N GLY A 267 -2.75 6.77 41.52
CA GLY A 267 -1.86 6.19 42.53
C GLY A 267 -2.47 5.28 43.60
N ILE A 268 -3.06 4.14 43.21
CA ILE A 268 -3.32 3.03 44.14
C ILE A 268 -2.01 2.23 44.28
N GLU A 269 -1.45 2.17 45.49
CA GLU A 269 -0.27 1.35 45.83
C GLU A 269 -0.75 0.01 46.41
N ASN A 270 -0.23 -1.11 45.92
CA ASN A 270 -0.58 -2.45 46.41
C ASN A 270 0.49 -2.92 47.41
N VAL A 271 0.06 -3.40 48.58
CA VAL A 271 0.94 -3.83 49.68
C VAL A 271 0.35 -5.07 50.34
N ASP A 272 1.18 -6.03 50.74
CA ASP A 272 0.74 -7.23 51.45
C ASP A 272 0.57 -6.94 52.96
N LEU A 273 -0.35 -7.62 53.65
CA LEU A 273 -0.63 -7.36 55.07
C LEU A 273 0.60 -7.52 55.97
N ASP A 274 1.53 -8.41 55.59
CA ASP A 274 2.80 -8.66 56.30
C ASP A 274 3.78 -7.47 56.23
N ASP A 275 3.59 -6.53 55.29
CA ASP A 275 4.41 -5.33 55.14
C ASP A 275 3.88 -4.14 55.97
N LEU A 276 2.69 -4.24 56.58
CA LEU A 276 2.13 -3.21 57.45
C LEU A 276 2.62 -3.37 58.89
N GLN A 277 2.88 -2.25 59.56
CA GLN A 277 3.28 -2.26 60.97
C GLN A 277 2.05 -2.56 61.85
N LEU A 278 2.12 -3.59 62.69
CA LEU A 278 1.09 -3.92 63.68
C LEU A 278 1.33 -3.14 64.98
N ASP A 279 0.33 -2.39 65.43
CA ASP A 279 0.29 -1.81 66.78
C ASP A 279 -0.38 -2.80 67.74
N GLU A 280 0.42 -3.59 68.47
CA GLU A 280 -0.06 -4.64 69.39
C GLU A 280 -0.96 -4.10 70.51
N ALA A 281 -0.86 -2.80 70.86
CA ALA A 281 -1.68 -2.20 71.91
C ALA A 281 -3.11 -1.89 71.45
N GLN A 282 -3.31 -1.68 70.14
CA GLN A 282 -4.60 -1.31 69.56
C GLN A 282 -5.15 -2.37 68.59
N ASN A 283 -4.37 -3.42 68.30
CA ASN A 283 -4.67 -4.46 67.31
C ASN A 283 -5.05 -3.87 65.93
N ARG A 284 -4.23 -2.91 65.46
CA ARG A 284 -4.42 -2.22 64.18
C ARG A 284 -3.15 -2.23 63.36
N TRP A 285 -3.30 -2.49 62.06
CA TRP A 285 -2.23 -2.35 61.08
C TRP A 285 -2.18 -0.91 60.58
N TYR A 286 -0.98 -0.35 60.47
CA TYR A 286 -0.78 1.00 59.95
C TYR A 286 0.43 1.10 59.03
N ARG A 287 0.42 2.11 58.17
CA ARG A 287 1.54 2.47 57.29
C ARG A 287 1.56 3.98 57.03
N SER A 288 2.77 4.51 56.87
CA SER A 288 2.96 5.91 56.51
C SER A 288 2.56 6.20 55.06
N CYS A 289 2.03 7.40 54.81
CA CYS A 289 1.62 7.84 53.49
C CYS A 289 2.63 8.85 52.91
N ARG A 290 2.74 8.90 51.57
CA ARG A 290 3.61 9.84 50.83
C ARG A 290 3.29 11.32 51.08
N CYS A 291 2.15 11.63 51.70
CA CYS A 291 1.80 12.98 52.14
C CYS A 291 2.48 13.40 53.45
N GLY A 292 3.20 12.50 54.13
CA GLY A 292 3.94 12.78 55.36
C GLY A 292 3.23 12.39 56.66
N ASN A 293 2.04 11.80 56.61
CA ASN A 293 1.39 11.22 57.80
C ASN A 293 1.95 9.82 58.07
N GLU A 294 2.50 9.60 59.27
CA GLU A 294 3.09 8.33 59.72
C GLU A 294 2.07 7.19 59.91
N ARG A 295 0.79 7.52 60.15
CA ARG A 295 -0.33 6.58 60.27
C ARG A 295 -1.43 6.86 59.24
N GLY A 296 -1.04 7.29 58.04
CA GLY A 296 -1.98 7.72 57.00
C GLY A 296 -2.97 6.62 56.57
N PHE A 297 -2.51 5.36 56.52
CA PHE A 297 -3.37 4.19 56.31
C PHE A 297 -3.46 3.42 57.62
N SER A 298 -4.67 3.21 58.14
CA SER A 298 -4.90 2.35 59.31
C SER A 298 -6.14 1.49 59.11
N LEU A 299 -6.04 0.21 59.47
CA LEU A 299 -7.12 -0.77 59.36
C LEU A 299 -7.08 -1.73 60.55
N GLY A 300 -8.24 -2.20 60.98
CA GLY A 300 -8.38 -3.15 62.10
C GLY A 300 -8.80 -4.54 61.65
N GLU A 301 -8.82 -5.48 62.59
CA GLU A 301 -9.19 -6.87 62.35
C GLU A 301 -10.62 -7.01 61.82
N SER A 302 -11.56 -6.20 62.31
CA SER A 302 -12.94 -6.18 61.80
C SER A 302 -13.04 -5.81 60.32
N ASP A 303 -12.18 -4.91 59.85
CA ASP A 303 -12.18 -4.44 58.46
C ASP A 303 -11.65 -5.53 57.50
N LEU A 304 -10.73 -6.36 58.01
CA LEU A 304 -10.19 -7.53 57.30
C LEU A 304 -11.18 -8.71 57.29
N GLU A 305 -11.91 -8.93 58.39
CA GLU A 305 -12.95 -9.97 58.45
C GLU A 305 -14.09 -9.70 57.46
N GLU A 306 -14.56 -8.45 57.35
CA GLU A 306 -15.62 -8.08 56.38
C GLU A 306 -15.15 -8.23 54.93
N ALA A 307 -13.86 -7.97 54.66
CA ALA A 307 -13.25 -8.14 53.35
C ALA A 307 -12.68 -9.55 53.09
N GLY A 308 -12.84 -10.49 54.04
CA GLY A 308 -12.20 -11.80 54.03
C GLY A 308 -12.55 -12.66 52.81
N ASP A 309 -13.77 -12.51 52.28
CA ASP A 309 -14.24 -13.22 51.09
C ASP A 309 -13.52 -12.78 49.79
N PHE A 310 -12.96 -11.56 49.79
CA PHE A 310 -12.30 -10.98 48.61
C PHE A 310 -10.77 -11.12 48.65
N GLY A 311 -10.18 -11.34 49.84
CA GLY A 311 -8.72 -11.44 50.03
C GLY A 311 -7.97 -10.11 49.77
N GLU A 312 -8.72 -9.01 49.69
CA GLU A 312 -8.19 -7.67 49.46
C GLU A 312 -9.07 -6.58 50.08
N LEU A 313 -8.43 -5.60 50.70
CA LEU A 313 -9.08 -4.46 51.34
C LEU A 313 -8.52 -3.16 50.76
N ILE A 314 -9.40 -2.24 50.36
CA ILE A 314 -9.01 -0.92 49.84
C ILE A 314 -9.19 0.12 50.95
N VAL A 315 -8.09 0.73 51.39
CA VAL A 315 -8.07 1.71 52.47
C VAL A 315 -7.63 3.08 51.95
N GLY A 316 -8.43 4.10 52.22
CA GLY A 316 -8.09 5.49 51.91
C GLY A 316 -7.16 6.09 52.96
N CYS A 317 -6.26 6.99 52.55
CA CYS A 317 -5.47 7.77 53.50
C CYS A 317 -6.38 8.74 54.28
N GLN A 318 -6.15 8.91 55.57
CA GLN A 318 -6.94 9.83 56.40
C GLN A 318 -6.73 11.32 56.05
N ASP A 319 -5.60 11.67 55.45
CA ASP A 319 -5.21 13.08 55.18
C ASP A 319 -5.01 13.42 53.69
N CYS A 320 -5.22 12.48 52.76
CA CYS A 320 -5.09 12.76 51.33
C CYS A 320 -5.92 11.82 50.45
N SER A 321 -5.97 12.07 49.14
CA SER A 321 -6.76 11.28 48.18
C SER A 321 -6.06 10.02 47.65
N LEU A 322 -5.02 9.53 48.35
CA LEU A 322 -4.32 8.29 48.01
C LEU A 322 -5.06 7.08 48.61
N TRP A 323 -4.94 5.96 47.91
CA TRP A 323 -5.61 4.71 48.24
C TRP A 323 -4.57 3.59 48.29
N LEU A 324 -4.68 2.72 49.28
CA LEU A 324 -3.81 1.56 49.48
C LEU A 324 -4.66 0.30 49.31
N ARG A 325 -4.23 -0.63 48.46
CA ARG A 325 -4.85 -1.96 48.34
C ARG A 325 -4.01 -2.94 49.15
N VAL A 326 -4.60 -3.47 50.21
CA VAL A 326 -3.98 -4.42 51.12
C VAL A 326 -4.43 -5.82 50.76
N HIS A 327 -3.49 -6.70 50.43
CA HIS A 327 -3.76 -8.10 50.15
C HIS A 327 -3.51 -8.95 51.40
N PHE A 328 -4.41 -9.88 51.70
CA PHE A 328 -4.28 -10.78 52.86
C PHE A 328 -4.93 -12.13 52.57
N ALA A 329 -4.45 -13.17 53.26
CA ALA A 329 -4.99 -14.52 53.17
C ALA A 329 -5.46 -14.97 54.56
N VAL A 330 -6.71 -15.41 54.67
CA VAL A 330 -7.26 -15.97 55.90
C VAL A 330 -6.78 -17.42 56.01
N VAL A 331 -5.92 -17.71 57.00
CA VAL A 331 -5.48 -19.07 57.31
C VAL A 331 -6.45 -19.67 58.33
N VAL A 332 -7.15 -20.74 57.94
CA VAL A 332 -8.06 -21.48 58.85
C VAL A 332 -7.22 -22.55 59.55
N ASP A 333 -6.94 -22.39 60.85
CA ASP A 333 -6.20 -23.38 61.62
C ASP A 333 -7.04 -24.65 61.84
N GLU A 334 -6.82 -25.68 61.00
CA GLU A 334 -7.45 -27.01 61.12
C GLU A 334 -6.85 -27.87 62.25
N HIS A 335 -6.70 -27.37 63.49
CA HIS A 335 -6.30 -28.22 64.63
C HIS A 335 -7.27 -28.09 65.82
N SER A 336 -8.49 -28.61 65.67
CA SER A 336 -9.33 -29.07 66.80
C SER A 336 -10.56 -29.89 66.37
N ALA A 337 -10.36 -31.10 65.82
CA ALA A 337 -11.44 -32.11 65.71
C ALA A 337 -10.91 -33.55 65.64
N ALA A 338 -10.25 -34.01 66.70
CA ALA A 338 -10.13 -35.44 66.99
C ALA A 338 -10.47 -35.68 68.46
N ALA A 339 -11.76 -35.91 68.75
CA ALA A 339 -12.22 -36.41 70.03
C ALA A 339 -13.39 -37.41 69.84
N GLN A 340 -13.15 -38.64 70.35
CA GLN A 340 -14.12 -39.69 70.72
C GLN A 340 -14.87 -40.40 69.56
N VAL A 341 -15.23 -41.69 69.58
CA VAL A 341 -16.00 -42.41 70.63
C VAL A 341 -15.87 -43.97 70.50
N PRO A 342 -16.59 -44.83 71.27
CA PRO A 342 -16.09 -46.09 71.84
C PRO A 342 -16.62 -47.36 71.13
N GLY A 343 -16.18 -48.54 71.58
CA GLY A 343 -16.69 -49.84 71.14
C GLY A 343 -15.59 -50.85 70.92
#